data_AF-A0A4U0R7S9-F1
#
_entry.id   AF-A0A4U0R7S9-F1
#
_cell.length_a   1.000
_cell.length_b   1.000
_cell.length_c   1.000
_cell.angle_alpha   90.00
_cell.angle_beta   90.00
_cell.angle_gamma   90.00
#
_symmetry.space_group_name_H-M   'P 1'
#
loop_
_entity.id
_entity.type
_entity.pdbx_description
1 polymer ?
#
loop_
_entity_poly.entity_id
_entity_poly.type
_entity_poly.pdbx_seq_one_letter_code
_entity_poly.pdbx_strand_id
1 'polypeptide(L)'
;VEYARRVNAAADLAGAGAPVAAAARTLASRYGVSVRQARRYLEQAVAVGRVEVPESSVVFTVKLPGSLAGQIRARAHESDRAISAVVAQALAEFLERGGSEGRPHR
;
A
#
# COMPACT_ATOMS: atom_id res chain seq x y z
N VAL A 1 -5.97 0.00 4.04
CA VAL A 1 -6.15 0.80 2.81
C VAL A 1 -6.70 2.19 3.10
N GLU A 2 -7.89 2.30 3.70
CA GLU A 2 -8.57 3.59 3.88
C GLU A 2 -7.78 4.59 4.74
N TYR A 3 -7.18 4.14 5.84
CA TYR A 3 -6.29 4.96 6.68
C TYR A 3 -5.13 5.56 5.87
N ALA A 4 -4.39 4.73 5.13
CA ALA A 4 -3.26 5.18 4.31
C ALA A 4 -3.71 6.17 3.22
N ARG A 5 -4.88 5.95 2.59
CA ARG A 5 -5.46 6.91 1.62
C ARG A 5 -5.75 8.27 2.27
N ARG A 6 -6.29 8.28 3.48
CA ARG A 6 -6.62 9.52 4.21
C ARG A 6 -5.37 10.27 4.67
N VAL A 7 -4.33 9.56 5.11
CA VAL A 7 -3.02 10.16 5.44
C VAL A 7 -2.34 10.71 4.19
N ASN A 8 -2.41 10.02 3.05
CA ASN A 8 -1.83 10.53 1.80
C ASN A 8 -2.55 11.76 1.27
N ALA A 9 -3.89 11.79 1.35
CA ALA A 9 -4.66 12.99 1.00
C ALA A 9 -4.33 14.18 1.94
N ALA A 10 -3.99 13.90 3.19
CA ALA A 10 -3.50 14.90 4.12
C ALA A 10 -2.09 15.39 3.75
N ALA A 11 -1.20 14.49 3.30
CA ALA A 11 0.11 14.84 2.77
C ALA A 11 0.01 15.72 1.52
N ASP A 12 -0.92 15.43 0.61
CA ASP A 12 -1.17 16.25 -0.59
C ASP A 12 -1.58 17.68 -0.23
N LEU A 13 -2.49 17.84 0.74
CA LEU A 13 -2.94 19.16 1.20
C LEU A 13 -1.84 19.93 1.93
N ALA A 14 -1.01 19.25 2.71
CA ALA A 14 0.13 19.86 3.38
C ALA A 14 1.20 20.30 2.36
N GLY A 15 1.50 19.46 1.36
CA GLY A 15 2.44 19.79 0.27
C GLY A 15 1.97 20.94 -0.61
N ALA A 16 0.64 21.12 -0.76
CA ALA A 16 0.05 22.27 -1.44
C ALA A 16 0.07 23.58 -0.62
N GLY A 17 0.63 23.57 0.59
CA GLY A 17 0.72 24.75 1.46
C GLY A 17 -0.61 25.17 2.09
N ALA A 18 -1.62 24.29 2.13
CA ALA A 18 -2.90 24.62 2.71
C ALA A 18 -2.77 24.83 4.24
N PRO A 19 -3.36 25.89 4.81
CA PRO A 19 -3.38 26.07 6.26
C PRO A 19 -4.00 24.86 6.96
N VAL A 20 -3.38 24.37 8.05
CA VAL A 20 -3.77 23.12 8.74
C VAL A 20 -5.26 23.10 9.09
N ALA A 21 -5.82 24.22 9.54
CA ALA A 21 -7.24 24.31 9.87
C ALA A 21 -8.16 24.20 8.64
N ALA A 22 -7.75 24.73 7.49
CA ALA A 22 -8.49 24.61 6.23
C ALA A 22 -8.37 23.18 5.68
N ALA A 23 -7.16 22.61 5.66
CA ALA A 23 -6.91 21.24 5.24
C ALA A 23 -7.72 20.22 6.08
N ALA A 24 -7.80 20.42 7.40
CA ALA A 24 -8.56 19.55 8.30
C ALA A 24 -10.07 19.58 8.02
N ARG A 25 -10.63 20.76 7.69
CA ARG A 25 -12.05 20.87 7.31
C ARG A 25 -12.32 20.20 5.97
N THR A 26 -11.44 20.39 4.99
CA THR A 26 -11.52 19.74 3.68
C THR A 26 -11.49 18.21 3.83
N LEU A 27 -10.57 17.67 4.63
CA LEU A 27 -10.50 16.23 4.92
C LEU A 27 -11.73 15.70 5.65
N ALA A 28 -12.21 16.43 6.66
CA ALA A 28 -13.40 16.07 7.43
C ALA A 28 -14.62 15.95 6.52
N SER A 29 -14.85 16.94 5.64
CA SER A 29 -15.94 16.92 4.67
C SER A 29 -15.77 15.81 3.62
N ARG A 30 -14.54 15.62 3.10
CA ARG A 30 -14.26 14.64 2.04
C ARG A 30 -14.47 13.20 2.48
N TYR A 31 -14.15 12.88 3.73
CA TYR A 31 -14.16 11.51 4.24
C TYR A 31 -15.23 11.25 5.31
N GLY A 32 -16.11 12.23 5.58
CA GLY A 32 -17.17 12.09 6.58
C GLY A 32 -16.63 11.84 8.00
N VAL A 33 -15.47 12.39 8.34
CA VAL A 33 -14.81 12.20 9.66
C VAL A 33 -14.83 13.47 10.47
N SER A 34 -14.64 13.36 11.79
CA SER A 34 -14.54 14.55 12.65
C SER A 34 -13.29 15.38 12.31
N VAL A 35 -13.36 16.70 12.55
CA VAL A 35 -12.22 17.62 12.36
C VAL A 35 -11.01 17.24 13.23
N ARG A 36 -11.24 16.67 14.42
CA ARG A 36 -10.15 16.16 15.27
C ARG A 36 -9.42 14.99 14.62
N GLN A 37 -10.17 14.05 14.04
CA GLN A 37 -9.60 12.91 13.32
C GLN A 37 -8.87 13.35 12.04
N ALA A 38 -9.40 14.33 11.32
CA ALA A 38 -8.74 14.93 10.17
C ALA A 38 -7.40 15.61 10.54
N ARG A 39 -7.33 16.32 11.68
CA ARG A 39 -6.07 16.87 12.21
C ARG A 39 -5.05 15.77 12.51
N ARG A 40 -5.48 14.67 13.11
CA ARG A 40 -4.61 13.51 13.37
C ARG A 40 -4.00 12.93 12.09
N TYR A 41 -4.74 12.91 10.99
CA TYR A 41 -4.19 12.46 9.70
C TYR A 41 -3.16 13.45 9.13
N LEU A 42 -3.37 14.76 9.32
CA LEU A 42 -2.40 15.79 8.93
C LEU A 42 -1.12 15.70 9.76
N GLU A 43 -1.24 15.55 11.08
CA GLU A 43 -0.10 15.35 11.98
C GLU A 43 0.70 14.11 11.56
N GLN A 44 0.01 13.00 11.27
CA GLN A 44 0.66 11.79 10.78
C GLN A 44 1.35 11.99 9.42
N ALA A 45 0.71 12.71 8.50
CA ALA A 45 1.27 13.01 7.18
C ALA A 45 2.52 13.91 7.27
N VAL A 46 2.55 14.85 8.21
CA VAL A 46 3.73 15.68 8.48
C VAL A 46 4.86 14.85 9.11
N ALA A 47 4.53 13.93 10.01
CA ALA A 47 5.52 13.12 10.72
C ALA A 47 6.16 12.03 9.85
N VAL A 48 5.37 11.36 9.00
CA VAL A 48 5.79 10.14 8.28
C VAL A 48 5.83 10.35 6.76
N GLY A 49 5.28 11.45 6.26
CA GLY A 49 5.11 11.66 4.82
C GLY A 49 4.01 10.77 4.23
N ARG A 50 4.15 10.44 2.94
CA ARG A 50 3.23 9.51 2.27
C ARG A 50 3.44 8.11 2.83
N VAL A 51 2.33 7.44 3.15
CA VAL A 51 2.31 6.04 3.56
C VAL A 51 1.95 5.18 2.35
N GLU A 52 2.59 4.03 2.18
CA GLU A 52 2.16 3.07 1.16
C GLU A 52 0.68 2.73 1.37
N VAL A 53 -0.11 2.85 0.32
CA VAL A 53 -1.50 2.38 0.32
C VAL A 53 -1.43 0.95 -0.19
N PRO A 54 -1.62 -0.07 0.66
CA PRO A 54 -1.69 -1.43 0.17
C PRO A 54 -2.83 -1.50 -0.86
N GLU A 55 -2.53 -2.00 -2.04
CA GLU A 55 -3.56 -2.29 -3.04
C GLU A 55 -4.56 -3.29 -2.43
N SER A 56 -5.84 -3.16 -2.77
CA SER A 56 -6.84 -4.14 -2.33
C SER A 56 -6.49 -5.50 -2.92
N SER A 57 -6.16 -6.47 -2.07
CA SER A 57 -5.88 -7.82 -2.53
C SER A 57 -7.14 -8.47 -3.11
N VAL A 58 -6.98 -9.14 -4.24
CA VAL A 58 -8.02 -10.00 -4.85
C VAL A 58 -7.68 -11.47 -4.59
N VAL A 59 -8.71 -12.33 -4.53
CA VAL A 59 -8.49 -13.77 -4.45
C VAL A 59 -7.99 -14.28 -5.80
N PHE A 60 -6.80 -14.88 -5.80
CA PHE A 60 -6.21 -15.51 -6.97
C PHE A 60 -5.87 -16.96 -6.63
N THR A 61 -6.59 -17.91 -7.23
CA THR A 61 -6.43 -19.34 -6.94
C THR A 61 -5.75 -20.04 -8.11
N VAL A 62 -4.68 -20.78 -7.83
CA VAL A 62 -3.93 -21.55 -8.82
C VAL A 62 -3.67 -22.97 -8.32
N LYS A 63 -3.52 -23.91 -9.25
CA LYS A 63 -3.01 -25.25 -8.95
C LYS A 63 -1.49 -25.22 -8.92
N LEU A 64 -0.89 -25.80 -7.88
CA LEU A 64 0.56 -25.94 -7.74
C LEU A 64 0.90 -27.40 -7.40
N PRO A 65 2.09 -27.89 -7.78
CA PRO A 65 2.62 -29.13 -7.23
C PRO A 65 2.64 -29.08 -5.69
N GLY A 66 2.27 -30.18 -5.03
CA GLY A 66 2.17 -30.22 -3.56
C GLY A 66 3.49 -29.89 -2.86
N SER A 67 4.62 -30.30 -3.45
CA SER A 67 5.97 -29.97 -2.96
C SER A 67 6.26 -28.48 -2.99
N LEU A 68 5.84 -27.77 -4.04
CA LEU A 68 6.01 -26.31 -4.16
C LEU A 68 5.12 -25.59 -3.16
N ALA A 69 3.87 -26.02 -3.00
CA ALA A 69 2.98 -25.47 -1.98
C ALA A 69 3.55 -25.65 -0.55
N GLY A 70 4.19 -26.80 -0.29
CA GLY A 70 4.90 -27.06 0.96
C GLY A 70 6.06 -26.07 1.21
N GLN A 71 6.91 -25.86 0.21
CA GLN A 71 8.03 -24.92 0.30
C GLN A 71 7.57 -23.47 0.56
N ILE A 72 6.52 -23.02 -0.13
CA ILE A 72 5.95 -21.68 0.08
C ILE A 72 5.45 -21.53 1.52
N ARG A 73 4.76 -22.55 2.07
CA ARG A 73 4.27 -22.53 3.45
C ARG A 73 5.42 -22.50 4.47
N ALA A 74 6.47 -23.31 4.25
CA ALA A 74 7.65 -23.31 5.11
C ALA A 74 8.33 -21.95 5.11
N ARG A 75 8.54 -21.35 3.94
CA ARG A 75 9.16 -20.02 3.79
C ARG A 75 8.33 -18.93 4.48
N ALA A 76 7.01 -18.97 4.36
CA ALA A 76 6.10 -18.06 5.03
C ALA A 76 6.24 -18.16 6.56
N HIS A 77 6.28 -19.38 7.09
CA HIS A 77 6.47 -19.64 8.52
C HIS A 77 7.84 -19.15 9.03
N GLU A 78 8.92 -19.50 8.34
CA GLU A 78 10.29 -19.08 8.72
C GLU A 78 10.50 -17.56 8.70
N SER A 79 9.75 -16.86 7.86
CA SER A 79 9.84 -15.39 7.74
C SER A 79 8.82 -14.63 8.56
N ASP A 80 7.95 -15.32 9.31
CA ASP A 80 6.80 -14.73 10.02
C ASP A 80 5.94 -13.84 9.10
N ARG A 81 5.72 -14.28 7.85
CA ARG A 81 4.95 -13.57 6.83
C ARG A 81 3.77 -14.40 6.38
N ALA A 82 2.69 -13.73 5.99
CA ALA A 82 1.57 -14.39 5.33
C ALA A 82 2.03 -15.03 4.00
N ILE A 83 1.47 -16.20 3.67
CA ILE A 83 1.70 -16.90 2.39
C ILE A 83 1.44 -15.95 1.21
N SER A 84 0.37 -15.17 1.27
CA SER A 84 0.02 -14.19 0.23
C SER A 84 1.11 -13.13 0.03
N ALA A 85 1.78 -12.68 1.09
CA ALA A 85 2.86 -11.70 0.99
C ALA A 85 4.12 -12.28 0.35
N VAL A 86 4.46 -13.53 0.69
CA VAL A 86 5.57 -14.26 0.07
C VAL A 86 5.31 -14.48 -1.42
N VAL A 87 4.10 -14.94 -1.77
CA VAL A 87 3.70 -15.19 -3.16
C VAL A 87 3.63 -13.89 -3.96
N ALA A 88 3.04 -12.83 -3.41
CA ALA A 88 2.96 -11.53 -4.08
C ALA A 88 4.35 -10.97 -4.40
N GLN A 89 5.29 -11.04 -3.44
CA GLN A 89 6.67 -10.63 -3.69
C GLN A 89 7.34 -11.46 -4.79
N ALA A 90 7.24 -12.79 -4.72
CA ALA A 90 7.85 -13.66 -5.73
C ALA A 90 7.30 -13.39 -7.15
N LEU A 91 5.99 -13.15 -7.26
CA LEU A 91 5.35 -12.81 -8.54
C LEU A 91 5.77 -11.42 -9.03
N ALA A 92 5.86 -10.42 -8.15
CA ALA A 92 6.32 -9.08 -8.51
C ALA A 92 7.76 -9.12 -9.04
N GLU A 93 8.68 -9.77 -8.32
CA GLU A 93 10.07 -9.93 -8.74
C GLU A 93 10.18 -10.70 -10.06
N PHE A 94 9.35 -11.73 -10.28
CA PHE A 94 9.32 -12.49 -11.53
C PHE A 94 8.90 -11.60 -12.71
N LEU A 95 7.87 -10.77 -12.54
CA LEU A 95 7.37 -9.87 -13.58
C LEU A 95 8.35 -8.74 -13.88
N GLU A 96 9.02 -8.19 -12.87
CA GLU A 96 10.06 -7.17 -13.05
C GLU A 96 11.23 -7.69 -13.88
N ARG A 97 11.69 -8.92 -13.61
CA ARG A 97 12.79 -9.55 -14.35
C ARG A 97 12.43 -9.76 -15.83
N GLY A 98 11.18 -10.15 -16.12
CA GLY A 98 10.69 -10.34 -17.50
C GLY A 98 10.47 -9.05 -18.28
N GLY A 99 10.25 -7.92 -17.59
CA GLY A 99 10.09 -6.60 -18.22
C GLY A 99 11.39 -6.06 -18.85
N SER A 100 12.54 -6.52 -18.38
CA SER A 100 13.87 -6.12 -18.89
C SER A 100 14.28 -6.81 -20.20
N GLU A 101 13.66 -7.93 -20.58
CA GLU A 101 14.02 -8.69 -21.80
C GLU A 101 13.25 -8.25 -23.06
N GLY A 102 12.32 -7.27 -22.94
CA GLY A 102 11.29 -7.01 -23.97
C GLY A 102 11.31 -5.67 -24.70
N ARG A 103 12.31 -4.78 -24.54
CA ARG A 103 12.40 -3.55 -25.36
C ARG A 103 13.40 -3.71 -26.51
N PRO A 104 12.99 -4.11 -27.72
CA PRO A 104 13.75 -3.78 -28.91
C PRO A 104 13.78 -2.25 -29.04
N HIS A 105 14.98 -1.69 -29.10
CA HIS A 105 15.18 -0.32 -29.52
C HIS A 105 14.64 -0.19 -30.95
N ARG A 106 13.58 0.59 -31.13
CA ARG A 106 13.20 1.12 -32.43
C ARG A 106 13.84 2.49 -32.60
#